data_AF-A0A158B0N0-F1
#
_entry.id   AF-A0A158B0N0-F1
#
_cell.length_a   1.000
_cell.length_b   1.000
_cell.length_c   1.000
_cell.angle_alpha   90.00
_cell.angle_beta   90.00
_cell.angle_gamma   90.00
#
_symmetry.space_group_name_H-M   'P 1'
#
loop_
_entity.id
_entity.type
_entity.pdbx_description
1 polymer ?
#
loop_
_entity_poly.entity_id
_entity_poly.type
_entity_poly.pdbx_seq_one_letter_code
_entity_poly.pdbx_strand_id
1 'polypeptide(L)'
;MKFTIQEQIAAFEARRASANARMVEIMEAAAEVGATLDTAQQEEFDTLTDEIKAIDSHIGRLKTIEAQVIRAASPIIVTDPASASAVRGGVVVPQQQQRNPVITVQQNVAKGVAFTRYAIALMRAKGDLMQAAEIARGWHDSTPQVELVLRAAVAAGTTTDPAWAAPLVDYTNMTGEFIELLRPETIMGQIQGFRRVPFNIKMPSQLSGSSAQWVGEGKPKPVSALSFGTVTLGFSKAAGIVVMTDELVRFSNPSAEAIVQRDMIATIAQFLDVQFIDPTVAAVAGVHPASITNGAPNIPASGPTADDLRQDIGTLFAMFVQANMSIRGAYWIMDPVMALSIGMLSNALGQAEFPGINMNGGVFFGLPVVVSSNVPHHTSTGESDPATTMLVLVLPSEILLADDGGVTLDASREASLQLDDAPTAGAATLVSLWQNNMVALRAERFINWQRRRNQAVAYITGARYGGNFIIPKPPVTDGEEGTNGEPVRDAGLVTTTRS
;
A
#
# COMPACT_ATOMS: atom_id res chain seq x y z
N MET A 1 -13.60 7.25 -18.07
CA MET A 1 -14.98 7.55 -17.64
C MET A 1 -15.41 8.85 -18.29
N LYS A 2 -16.62 8.94 -18.84
CA LYS A 2 -17.15 10.18 -19.41
C LYS A 2 -17.86 10.93 -18.27
N PHE A 3 -17.31 12.06 -17.82
CA PHE A 3 -17.87 12.84 -16.71
C PHE A 3 -19.31 13.26 -17.02
N THR A 4 -20.20 13.20 -16.03
CA THR A 4 -21.58 13.65 -16.15
C THR A 4 -21.63 15.18 -16.32
N ILE A 5 -22.73 15.73 -16.85
CA ILE A 5 -22.87 17.19 -17.04
C ILE A 5 -22.77 17.93 -15.69
N GLN A 6 -23.29 17.34 -14.61
CA GLN A 6 -23.21 17.89 -13.26
C GLN A 6 -21.80 17.90 -12.69
N GLU A 7 -21.04 16.82 -12.90
CA GLU A 7 -19.61 16.76 -12.52
C GLU A 7 -18.77 17.77 -13.31
N GLN A 8 -19.09 17.99 -14.59
CA GLN A 8 -18.41 19.00 -15.41
C GLN A 8 -18.69 20.43 -14.91
N ILE A 9 -19.95 20.75 -14.57
CA ILE A 9 -20.31 22.06 -14.00
C ILE A 9 -19.55 22.29 -12.68
N ALA A 10 -19.54 21.30 -11.79
CA ALA A 10 -18.83 21.39 -10.51
C ALA A 10 -17.32 21.62 -10.69
N ALA A 11 -16.68 20.94 -11.65
CA ALA A 11 -15.26 21.10 -11.95
C ALA A 11 -14.93 22.52 -12.49
N PHE A 12 -15.78 23.07 -13.36
CA PHE A 12 -15.58 24.44 -13.88
C PHE A 12 -15.88 25.52 -12.83
N GLU A 13 -16.85 25.30 -11.94
CA GLU A 13 -17.11 26.20 -10.81
C GLU A 13 -15.93 26.20 -9.82
N ALA A 14 -15.30 25.04 -9.56
CA ALA A 14 -14.08 24.96 -8.75
C ALA A 14 -12.90 25.71 -9.39
N ARG A 15 -12.70 25.55 -10.71
CA ARG A 15 -11.64 26.27 -11.45
C ARG A 15 -11.86 27.80 -11.47
N ARG A 16 -13.11 28.25 -11.56
CA ARG A 16 -13.46 29.67 -11.42
C ARG A 16 -13.14 30.18 -10.02
N ALA A 17 -13.44 29.41 -8.98
CA ALA A 17 -13.14 29.79 -7.60
C ALA A 17 -11.62 29.95 -7.37
N SER A 18 -10.80 29.04 -7.90
CA SER A 18 -9.33 29.18 -7.81
C SER A 18 -8.79 30.38 -8.58
N ALA A 19 -9.33 30.68 -9.77
CA ALA A 19 -8.92 31.84 -10.56
C ALA A 19 -9.28 33.16 -9.86
N ASN A 20 -10.48 33.25 -9.28
CA ASN A 20 -10.89 34.41 -8.48
C ASN A 20 -10.02 34.60 -7.24
N ALA A 21 -9.70 33.51 -6.52
CA ALA A 21 -8.82 33.57 -5.36
C ALA A 21 -7.44 34.14 -5.74
N ARG A 22 -6.88 33.68 -6.87
CA ARG A 22 -5.59 34.19 -7.38
C ARG A 22 -5.63 35.67 -7.75
N MET A 23 -6.73 36.15 -8.34
CA MET A 23 -6.90 37.59 -8.61
C MET A 23 -6.97 38.43 -7.33
N VAL A 24 -7.63 37.91 -6.29
CA VAL A 24 -7.70 38.59 -4.98
C VAL A 24 -6.31 38.66 -4.35
N GLU A 25 -5.54 37.58 -4.36
CA GLU A 25 -4.16 37.56 -3.86
C GLU A 25 -3.27 38.61 -4.55
N ILE A 26 -3.37 38.73 -5.88
CA ILE A 26 -2.59 39.72 -6.65
C ILE A 26 -2.95 41.15 -6.22
N MET A 27 -4.24 41.42 -5.99
CA MET A 27 -4.73 42.73 -5.56
C MET A 27 -4.37 43.04 -4.09
N GLU A 28 -4.42 42.04 -3.21
CA GLU A 28 -4.01 42.18 -1.80
C GLU A 28 -2.50 42.43 -1.69
N ALA A 29 -1.69 41.71 -2.47
CA ALA A 29 -0.24 41.90 -2.52
C ALA A 29 0.14 43.33 -3.00
N ALA A 30 -0.59 43.88 -3.97
CA ALA A 30 -0.40 45.26 -4.42
C ALA A 30 -0.84 46.28 -3.35
N ALA A 31 -1.92 45.99 -2.62
CA ALA A 31 -2.45 46.85 -1.57
C ALA A 31 -1.53 46.93 -0.33
N GLU A 32 -0.89 45.82 0.07
CA GLU A 32 0.06 45.79 1.20
C GLU A 32 1.29 46.68 0.96
N VAL A 33 1.76 46.76 -0.29
CA VAL A 33 2.94 47.54 -0.68
C VAL A 33 2.57 49.01 -0.99
N GLY A 34 1.28 49.32 -1.11
CA GLY A 34 0.80 50.67 -1.45
C GLY A 34 1.21 51.12 -2.86
N ALA A 35 1.47 50.16 -3.76
CA ALA A 35 1.95 50.38 -5.12
C ALA A 35 0.91 49.89 -6.15
N THR A 36 1.00 50.43 -7.38
CA THR A 36 0.24 49.87 -8.52
C THR A 36 0.85 48.55 -8.96
N LEU A 37 0.03 47.66 -9.54
CA LEU A 37 0.46 46.39 -10.12
C LEU A 37 1.65 46.60 -11.09
N ASP A 38 2.68 45.76 -10.97
CA ASP A 38 3.78 45.74 -11.93
C ASP A 38 3.34 45.15 -13.29
N THR A 39 4.19 45.24 -14.33
CA THR A 39 3.85 44.75 -15.68
C THR A 39 3.50 43.26 -15.71
N ALA A 40 4.14 42.43 -14.88
CA ALA A 40 3.91 40.99 -14.86
C ALA A 40 2.59 40.65 -14.14
N GLN A 41 2.29 41.35 -13.05
CA GLN A 41 1.04 41.22 -12.30
C GLN A 41 -0.16 41.73 -13.11
N GLN A 42 0.01 42.78 -13.92
CA GLN A 42 -1.03 43.24 -14.85
C GLN A 42 -1.35 42.17 -15.91
N GLU A 43 -0.32 41.57 -16.52
CA GLU A 43 -0.51 40.50 -17.50
C GLU A 43 -1.17 39.24 -16.90
N GLU A 44 -0.79 38.85 -15.67
CA GLU A 44 -1.40 37.72 -14.95
C GLU A 44 -2.87 38.01 -14.62
N PHE A 45 -3.19 39.22 -14.15
CA PHE A 45 -4.55 39.63 -13.82
C PHE A 45 -5.47 39.69 -15.04
N ASP A 46 -4.99 40.25 -16.15
CA ASP A 46 -5.75 40.33 -17.40
C ASP A 46 -5.99 38.93 -18.00
N THR A 47 -4.98 38.05 -17.93
CA THR A 47 -5.10 36.65 -18.38
C THR A 47 -6.14 35.88 -17.57
N LEU A 48 -6.11 36.01 -16.23
CA LEU A 48 -7.09 35.38 -15.35
C LEU A 48 -8.51 35.93 -15.57
N THR A 49 -8.63 37.22 -15.85
CA THR A 49 -9.92 37.86 -16.16
C THR A 49 -10.53 37.27 -17.43
N ASP A 50 -9.73 37.05 -18.47
CA ASP A 50 -10.21 36.44 -19.71
C ASP A 50 -10.49 34.93 -19.57
N GLU A 51 -9.72 34.21 -18.73
CA GLU A 51 -10.00 32.82 -18.38
C GLU A 51 -11.36 32.68 -17.66
N ILE A 52 -11.67 33.58 -16.72
CA ILE A 52 -12.96 33.57 -16.00
C ILE A 52 -14.13 33.81 -16.96
N LYS A 53 -14.02 34.76 -17.89
CA LYS A 53 -15.06 35.00 -18.91
C LYS A 53 -15.29 33.75 -19.78
N ALA A 54 -14.22 33.06 -20.16
CA ALA A 54 -14.31 31.82 -20.91
C ALA A 54 -15.00 30.70 -20.11
N ILE A 55 -14.66 30.55 -18.83
CA ILE A 55 -15.26 29.57 -17.92
C ILE A 55 -16.76 29.87 -17.71
N ASP A 56 -17.13 31.12 -17.43
CA ASP A 56 -18.53 31.50 -17.21
C ASP A 56 -19.39 31.26 -18.47
N SER A 57 -18.84 31.56 -19.67
CA SER A 57 -19.50 31.23 -20.94
C SER A 57 -19.71 29.72 -21.10
N HIS A 58 -18.73 28.90 -20.69
CA HIS A 58 -18.81 27.45 -20.78
C HIS A 58 -19.83 26.86 -19.78
N ILE A 59 -19.85 27.35 -18.54
CA ILE A 59 -20.85 26.97 -17.53
C ILE A 59 -22.26 27.31 -18.03
N GLY A 60 -22.46 28.48 -18.64
CA GLY A 60 -23.75 28.86 -19.24
C GLY A 60 -24.23 27.89 -20.33
N ARG A 61 -23.31 27.43 -21.20
CA ARG A 61 -23.61 26.40 -22.22
C ARG A 61 -23.99 25.06 -21.57
N LEU A 62 -23.24 24.64 -20.55
CA LEU A 62 -23.53 23.38 -19.83
C LEU A 62 -24.89 23.43 -19.12
N LYS A 63 -25.23 24.52 -18.43
CA LYS A 63 -26.55 24.72 -17.80
C LYS A 63 -27.69 24.76 -18.82
N THR A 64 -27.44 25.29 -20.02
CA THR A 64 -28.43 25.27 -21.12
C THR A 64 -28.68 23.84 -21.61
N ILE A 65 -27.61 23.05 -21.77
CA ILE A 65 -27.72 21.64 -22.17
C ILE A 65 -28.40 20.83 -21.06
N GLU A 66 -28.07 21.06 -19.79
CA GLU A 66 -28.75 20.44 -18.64
C GLU A 66 -30.26 20.74 -18.67
N ALA A 67 -30.66 22.01 -18.85
CA ALA A 67 -32.06 22.39 -18.95
C ALA A 67 -32.76 21.77 -20.18
N GLN A 68 -32.05 21.58 -21.30
CA GLN A 68 -32.58 20.90 -22.48
C GLN A 68 -32.75 19.40 -22.25
N VAL A 69 -31.81 18.75 -21.56
CA VAL A 69 -31.92 17.33 -21.17
C VAL A 69 -33.08 17.12 -20.20
N ILE A 70 -33.28 18.03 -19.24
CA ILE A 70 -34.40 18.00 -18.30
C ILE A 70 -35.74 18.23 -19.03
N ARG A 71 -35.80 19.15 -20.01
CA ARG A 71 -37.04 19.39 -20.80
C ARG A 71 -37.34 18.31 -21.83
N ALA A 72 -36.32 17.64 -22.35
CA ALA A 72 -36.46 16.50 -23.25
C ALA A 72 -36.87 15.21 -22.51
N ALA A 73 -36.80 15.20 -21.18
CA ALA A 73 -37.46 14.18 -20.37
C ALA A 73 -38.98 14.45 -20.41
N SER A 74 -39.70 13.70 -21.27
CA SER A 74 -41.14 13.86 -21.47
C SER A 74 -41.91 13.81 -20.14
N PRO A 75 -42.75 14.82 -19.81
CA PRO A 75 -43.69 14.69 -18.72
C PRO A 75 -44.80 13.71 -19.11
N ILE A 76 -45.00 12.68 -18.29
CA ILE A 76 -46.01 11.64 -18.50
C ILE A 76 -47.39 12.24 -18.18
N ILE A 77 -48.17 12.55 -19.21
CA ILE A 77 -49.57 12.99 -19.07
C ILE A 77 -50.45 11.74 -18.92
N VAL A 78 -51.09 11.59 -17.76
CA VAL A 78 -52.05 10.52 -17.49
C VAL A 78 -53.45 10.98 -17.92
N THR A 79 -54.05 10.30 -18.90
CA THR A 79 -55.35 10.68 -19.48
C THR A 79 -56.43 9.59 -19.36
N ASP A 80 -56.14 8.41 -18.80
CA ASP A 80 -57.16 7.34 -18.64
C ASP A 80 -56.86 6.39 -17.45
N PRO A 81 -57.85 5.70 -16.85
CA PRO A 81 -57.65 4.76 -15.73
C PRO A 81 -56.77 3.56 -16.10
N ALA A 82 -56.67 3.20 -17.38
CA ALA A 82 -55.75 2.17 -17.87
C ALA A 82 -54.28 2.60 -17.76
N SER A 83 -53.98 3.90 -17.99
CA SER A 83 -52.64 4.44 -17.81
C SER A 83 -52.27 4.59 -16.32
N ALA A 84 -53.25 4.75 -15.43
CA ALA A 84 -53.03 4.73 -13.98
C ALA A 84 -52.68 3.34 -13.41
N SER A 85 -53.07 2.26 -14.11
CA SER A 85 -52.71 0.88 -13.74
C SER A 85 -51.31 0.50 -14.24
N ALA A 86 -50.89 1.00 -15.40
CA ALA A 86 -49.52 0.83 -15.92
C ALA A 86 -48.46 1.59 -15.11
N VAL A 87 -48.87 2.60 -14.32
CA VAL A 87 -48.00 3.34 -13.40
C VAL A 87 -47.86 2.63 -12.04
N ARG A 88 -48.77 1.70 -11.68
CA ARG A 88 -48.69 0.90 -10.45
C ARG A 88 -48.20 -0.53 -10.66
N GLY A 89 -48.37 -1.10 -11.85
CA GLY A 89 -47.78 -2.37 -12.25
C GLY A 89 -46.50 -2.12 -13.04
N GLY A 90 -45.35 -2.51 -12.48
CA GLY A 90 -44.05 -2.39 -13.14
C GLY A 90 -44.06 -2.91 -14.58
N VAL A 91 -43.30 -2.22 -15.42
CA VAL A 91 -43.14 -2.49 -16.85
C VAL A 91 -42.76 -3.97 -17.08
N VAL A 92 -43.60 -4.70 -17.80
CA VAL A 92 -43.26 -6.02 -18.34
C VAL A 92 -42.50 -5.80 -19.64
N VAL A 93 -41.18 -5.96 -19.60
CA VAL A 93 -40.30 -5.91 -20.78
C VAL A 93 -40.29 -7.30 -21.42
N PRO A 94 -40.52 -7.45 -22.75
CA PRO A 94 -40.36 -8.72 -23.41
C PRO A 94 -38.90 -9.21 -23.36
N GLN A 95 -38.81 -10.51 -23.10
CA GLN A 95 -37.66 -11.32 -22.73
C GLN A 95 -36.51 -11.28 -23.75
N GLN A 96 -35.38 -10.63 -23.40
CA GLN A 96 -34.02 -11.02 -23.81
C GLN A 96 -32.99 -10.39 -22.86
N GLN A 97 -32.46 -11.22 -21.95
CA GLN A 97 -31.25 -11.03 -21.13
C GLN A 97 -30.99 -9.62 -20.57
N GLN A 98 -31.90 -9.13 -19.72
CA GLN A 98 -31.57 -8.08 -18.76
C GLN A 98 -30.98 -8.72 -17.50
N ARG A 99 -29.65 -8.63 -17.35
CA ARG A 99 -29.05 -8.53 -16.00
C ARG A 99 -29.66 -7.28 -15.40
N ASN A 100 -30.53 -7.42 -14.40
CA ASN A 100 -30.91 -6.31 -13.54
C ASN A 100 -29.62 -5.64 -13.06
N PRO A 101 -29.31 -4.38 -13.44
CA PRO A 101 -28.30 -3.66 -12.71
C PRO A 101 -28.95 -3.43 -11.34
N VAL A 102 -28.53 -4.20 -10.34
CA VAL A 102 -28.74 -3.78 -8.96
C VAL A 102 -28.05 -2.43 -8.88
N ILE A 103 -28.84 -1.36 -8.82
CA ILE A 103 -28.34 -0.03 -8.50
C ILE A 103 -28.02 -0.12 -7.00
N THR A 104 -26.86 -0.66 -6.67
CA THR A 104 -26.27 -0.50 -5.34
C THR A 104 -25.89 0.97 -5.25
N VAL A 105 -26.59 1.70 -4.40
CA VAL A 105 -26.13 3.01 -3.95
C VAL A 105 -24.86 2.71 -3.12
N GLN A 106 -23.69 2.73 -3.76
CA GLN A 106 -22.43 2.82 -3.03
C GLN A 106 -22.47 4.18 -2.34
N GLN A 107 -22.89 4.20 -1.08
CA GLN A 107 -22.82 5.41 -0.29
C GLN A 107 -21.34 5.79 -0.15
N ASN A 108 -21.09 7.10 -0.25
CA ASN A 108 -19.78 7.74 -0.23
C ASN A 108 -19.12 7.63 1.16
N VAL A 109 -18.85 6.41 1.60
CA VAL A 109 -18.02 6.12 2.75
C VAL A 109 -16.63 5.80 2.19
N ALA A 110 -15.59 6.34 2.82
CA ALA A 110 -14.22 6.04 2.43
C ALA A 110 -14.03 4.52 2.34
N LYS A 111 -13.35 4.05 1.28
CA LYS A 111 -13.07 2.63 1.07
C LYS A 111 -12.53 2.01 2.36
N GLY A 112 -12.97 0.79 2.69
CA GLY A 112 -12.52 0.02 3.86
C GLY A 112 -13.17 0.34 5.20
N VAL A 113 -13.90 1.45 5.34
CA VAL A 113 -14.68 1.72 6.57
C VAL A 113 -15.68 0.60 6.86
N ALA A 114 -16.24 -0.02 5.81
CA ALA A 114 -17.12 -1.18 5.99
C ALA A 114 -16.41 -2.38 6.66
N PHE A 115 -15.14 -2.64 6.31
CA PHE A 115 -14.35 -3.71 6.92
C PHE A 115 -14.02 -3.43 8.38
N THR A 116 -13.72 -2.17 8.72
CA THR A 116 -13.48 -1.79 10.11
C THR A 116 -14.75 -1.87 10.95
N ARG A 117 -15.90 -1.43 10.40
CA ARG A 117 -17.19 -1.60 11.08
C ARG A 117 -17.57 -3.06 11.27
N TYR A 118 -17.22 -3.92 10.32
CA TYR A 118 -17.34 -5.37 10.47
C TYR A 118 -16.47 -5.90 11.62
N ALA A 119 -15.20 -5.48 11.70
CA ALA A 119 -14.32 -5.83 12.82
C ALA A 119 -14.86 -5.31 14.18
N ILE A 120 -15.37 -4.07 14.23
CA ILE A 120 -15.95 -3.49 15.44
C ILE A 120 -17.26 -4.18 15.83
N ALA A 121 -18.11 -4.53 14.87
CA ALA A 121 -19.31 -5.31 15.13
C ALA A 121 -18.96 -6.66 15.76
N LEU A 122 -17.95 -7.36 15.22
CA LEU A 122 -17.45 -8.61 15.78
C LEU A 122 -16.88 -8.44 17.19
N MET A 123 -16.11 -7.37 17.44
CA MET A 123 -15.55 -7.09 18.76
C MET A 123 -16.62 -6.74 19.79
N ARG A 124 -17.58 -5.87 19.45
CA ARG A 124 -18.69 -5.49 20.34
C ARG A 124 -19.61 -6.67 20.63
N ALA A 125 -19.80 -7.55 19.66
CA ALA A 125 -20.58 -8.77 19.78
C ALA A 125 -19.80 -9.95 20.39
N LYS A 126 -18.51 -9.77 20.69
CA LYS A 126 -17.67 -10.79 21.33
C LYS A 126 -17.61 -12.10 20.53
N GLY A 127 -17.61 -12.00 19.20
CA GLY A 127 -17.61 -13.14 18.29
C GLY A 127 -18.99 -13.75 18.00
N ASP A 128 -20.07 -13.29 18.65
CA ASP A 128 -21.44 -13.70 18.31
C ASP A 128 -21.92 -12.97 17.05
N LEU A 129 -22.02 -13.72 15.95
CA LEU A 129 -22.43 -13.20 14.66
C LEU A 129 -23.86 -12.61 14.66
N MET A 130 -24.76 -13.10 15.53
CA MET A 130 -26.14 -12.59 15.61
C MET A 130 -26.19 -11.20 16.25
N GLN A 131 -25.50 -11.04 17.38
CA GLN A 131 -25.38 -9.73 18.03
C GLN A 131 -24.58 -8.76 17.16
N ALA A 132 -23.58 -9.25 16.41
CA ALA A 132 -22.83 -8.43 15.47
C ALA A 132 -23.73 -7.86 14.37
N ALA A 133 -24.66 -8.67 13.84
CA ALA A 133 -25.62 -8.23 12.85
C ALA A 133 -26.60 -7.17 13.40
N GLU A 134 -27.05 -7.31 14.65
CA GLU A 134 -27.90 -6.28 15.28
C GLU A 134 -27.17 -4.98 15.56
N ILE A 135 -25.90 -5.04 15.96
CA ILE A 135 -25.05 -3.84 16.15
C ILE A 135 -24.80 -3.16 14.80
N ALA A 136 -24.57 -3.95 13.74
CA ALA A 136 -24.38 -3.44 12.39
C ALA A 136 -25.63 -2.73 11.82
N ARG A 137 -26.84 -3.05 12.31
CA ARG A 137 -28.07 -2.33 11.95
C ARG A 137 -28.04 -0.86 12.35
N GLY A 138 -27.28 -0.49 13.40
CA GLY A 138 -27.04 0.91 13.76
C GLY A 138 -26.31 1.71 12.69
N TRP A 139 -25.66 1.04 11.73
CA TRP A 139 -24.98 1.65 10.59
C TRP A 139 -25.67 1.37 9.25
N HIS A 140 -26.91 0.90 9.27
CA HIS A 140 -27.69 0.58 8.05
C HIS A 140 -27.75 1.76 7.07
N ASP A 141 -27.78 3.00 7.57
CA ASP A 141 -27.84 4.23 6.77
C ASP A 141 -26.52 4.64 6.11
N SER A 142 -25.41 3.96 6.42
CA SER A 142 -24.07 4.30 5.88
C SER A 142 -23.29 3.09 5.34
N THR A 143 -23.43 1.91 5.94
CA THR A 143 -22.77 0.66 5.48
C THR A 143 -23.71 -0.54 5.59
N PRO A 144 -24.75 -0.64 4.73
CA PRO A 144 -25.73 -1.73 4.77
C PRO A 144 -25.11 -3.11 4.43
N GLN A 145 -24.01 -3.12 3.67
CA GLN A 145 -23.25 -4.32 3.31
C GLN A 145 -22.73 -5.11 4.53
N VAL A 146 -22.41 -4.42 5.64
CA VAL A 146 -21.90 -5.06 6.87
C VAL A 146 -22.98 -5.91 7.54
N GLU A 147 -24.23 -5.41 7.59
CA GLU A 147 -25.36 -6.14 8.16
C GLU A 147 -25.69 -7.38 7.32
N LEU A 148 -25.67 -7.25 5.99
CA LEU A 148 -25.97 -8.36 5.07
C LEU A 148 -24.95 -9.50 5.21
N VAL A 149 -23.66 -9.18 5.31
CA VAL A 149 -22.58 -10.16 5.47
C VAL A 149 -22.68 -10.88 6.82
N LEU A 150 -22.85 -10.14 7.93
CA LEU A 150 -22.95 -10.74 9.26
C LEU A 150 -24.22 -11.58 9.43
N ARG A 151 -25.36 -11.14 8.90
CA ARG A 151 -26.60 -11.90 8.92
C ARG A 151 -26.50 -13.18 8.09
N ALA A 152 -25.85 -13.13 6.93
CA ALA A 152 -25.65 -14.31 6.09
C ALA A 152 -24.73 -15.36 6.74
N ALA A 153 -23.72 -14.94 7.51
CA ALA A 153 -22.81 -15.84 8.22
C ALA A 153 -23.50 -16.67 9.33
N VAL A 154 -24.64 -16.19 9.86
CA VAL A 154 -25.42 -16.86 10.93
C VAL A 154 -26.31 -17.98 10.38
N ALA A 155 -26.77 -17.89 9.13
CA ALA A 155 -27.64 -18.88 8.53
C ALA A 155 -26.77 -20.06 8.01
N ALA A 156 -26.87 -21.24 8.62
CA ALA A 156 -26.25 -22.45 8.06
C ALA A 156 -26.99 -22.85 6.75
N GLY A 157 -26.31 -22.89 5.60
CA GLY A 157 -27.00 -23.25 4.35
C GLY A 157 -26.13 -23.53 3.14
N THR A 158 -26.55 -24.53 2.38
CA THR A 158 -25.88 -25.30 1.32
C THR A 158 -25.47 -24.51 0.06
N THR A 159 -24.47 -25.03 -0.67
CA THR A 159 -23.82 -24.43 -1.87
C THR A 159 -24.69 -24.25 -3.13
N THR A 160 -25.99 -24.50 -3.06
CA THR A 160 -26.86 -24.64 -4.25
C THR A 160 -27.82 -23.48 -4.50
N ASP A 161 -27.82 -22.42 -3.70
CA ASP A 161 -28.82 -21.35 -3.81
C ASP A 161 -28.20 -19.97 -4.14
N PRO A 162 -28.62 -19.30 -5.24
CA PRO A 162 -28.12 -17.98 -5.65
C PRO A 162 -28.25 -16.87 -4.59
N ALA A 163 -29.14 -17.01 -3.61
CA ALA A 163 -29.28 -16.06 -2.49
C ALA A 163 -28.07 -16.04 -1.55
N TRP A 164 -27.21 -17.07 -1.60
CA TRP A 164 -26.01 -17.22 -0.77
C TRP A 164 -24.74 -16.69 -1.43
N ALA A 165 -24.75 -16.49 -2.74
CA ALA A 165 -23.59 -15.96 -3.45
C ALA A 165 -23.39 -14.46 -3.21
N ALA A 166 -24.47 -13.69 -3.04
CA ALA A 166 -24.39 -12.24 -2.88
C ALA A 166 -23.65 -11.81 -1.58
N PRO A 167 -23.91 -12.40 -0.40
CA PRO A 167 -23.20 -12.00 0.83
C PRO A 167 -21.74 -12.45 0.86
N LEU A 168 -21.38 -13.58 0.23
CA LEU A 168 -19.97 -13.95 0.05
C LEU A 168 -19.27 -12.98 -0.89
N VAL A 169 -19.95 -12.56 -1.96
CA VAL A 169 -19.43 -11.51 -2.86
C VAL A 169 -19.23 -10.21 -2.06
N ASP A 170 -20.16 -9.82 -1.20
CA ASP A 170 -20.03 -8.63 -0.36
C ASP A 170 -18.91 -8.76 0.69
N TYR A 171 -18.71 -9.94 1.30
CA TYR A 171 -17.55 -10.21 2.16
C TYR A 171 -16.23 -10.13 1.39
N THR A 172 -16.17 -10.72 0.18
CA THR A 172 -14.99 -10.62 -0.68
C THR A 172 -14.75 -9.20 -1.20
N ASN A 173 -15.81 -8.41 -1.40
CA ASN A 173 -15.70 -7.01 -1.79
C ASN A 173 -15.21 -6.15 -0.62
N MET A 174 -15.71 -6.36 0.60
CA MET A 174 -15.25 -5.65 1.80
C MET A 174 -13.80 -5.99 2.16
N THR A 175 -13.44 -7.27 2.09
CA THR A 175 -12.04 -7.70 2.23
C THR A 175 -11.18 -7.14 1.09
N GLY A 176 -11.72 -7.11 -0.13
CA GLY A 176 -11.10 -6.50 -1.30
C GLY A 176 -10.83 -5.01 -1.14
N GLU A 177 -11.75 -4.25 -0.55
CA GLU A 177 -11.59 -2.81 -0.24
C GLU A 177 -10.49 -2.57 0.82
N PHE A 178 -10.43 -3.40 1.87
CA PHE A 178 -9.34 -3.32 2.86
C PHE A 178 -7.99 -3.65 2.22
N ILE A 179 -7.95 -4.67 1.36
CA ILE A 179 -6.75 -5.01 0.57
C ILE A 179 -6.42 -3.90 -0.42
N GLU A 180 -7.39 -3.19 -1.00
CA GLU A 180 -7.13 -2.01 -1.85
C GLU A 180 -6.51 -0.84 -1.08
N LEU A 181 -6.77 -0.70 0.22
CA LEU A 181 -6.10 0.29 1.08
C LEU A 181 -4.71 -0.17 1.52
N LEU A 182 -4.54 -1.47 1.76
CA LEU A 182 -3.26 -2.04 2.15
C LEU A 182 -2.28 -2.14 0.96
N ARG A 183 -2.79 -2.26 -0.26
CA ARG A 183 -1.99 -2.34 -1.49
C ARG A 183 -1.07 -1.14 -1.74
N PRO A 184 -1.51 0.12 -1.66
CA PRO A 184 -0.62 1.26 -1.83
C PRO A 184 0.36 1.40 -0.65
N GLU A 185 0.06 0.89 0.53
CA GLU A 185 0.94 1.00 1.71
C GLU A 185 2.05 -0.07 1.74
N THR A 186 1.88 -1.20 1.04
CA THR A 186 2.87 -2.30 1.04
C THR A 186 3.74 -2.29 -0.21
N ILE A 187 5.04 -2.58 -0.04
CA ILE A 187 6.00 -2.76 -1.14
C ILE A 187 5.49 -3.81 -2.13
N MET A 188 5.00 -4.94 -1.63
CA MET A 188 4.43 -6.02 -2.46
C MET A 188 3.15 -5.60 -3.20
N GLY A 189 2.36 -4.67 -2.65
CA GLY A 189 1.14 -4.20 -3.29
C GLY A 189 1.39 -3.17 -4.39
N GLN A 190 2.44 -2.36 -4.25
CA GLN A 190 2.88 -1.38 -5.24
C GLN A 190 3.53 -2.02 -6.48
N ILE A 191 4.23 -3.15 -6.30
CA ILE A 191 4.92 -3.85 -7.40
C ILE A 191 3.93 -4.70 -8.21
N GLN A 192 3.93 -4.51 -9.54
CA GLN A 192 3.15 -5.32 -10.47
C GLN A 192 4.01 -6.37 -11.18
N GLY A 193 3.40 -7.50 -11.55
CA GLY A 193 4.07 -8.53 -12.37
C GLY A 193 4.61 -9.73 -11.60
N PHE A 194 4.27 -9.89 -10.32
CA PHE A 194 4.56 -11.12 -9.58
C PHE A 194 3.95 -12.34 -10.25
N ARG A 195 4.69 -13.45 -10.25
CA ARG A 195 4.17 -14.72 -10.73
C ARG A 195 3.33 -15.38 -9.65
N ARG A 196 2.01 -15.22 -9.74
CA ARG A 196 1.06 -15.82 -8.81
C ARG A 196 1.02 -17.35 -8.97
N VAL A 197 1.08 -18.06 -7.86
CA VAL A 197 1.10 -19.52 -7.82
C VAL A 197 0.28 -20.04 -6.64
N PRO A 198 -0.48 -21.14 -6.80
CA PRO A 198 -1.15 -21.78 -5.68
C PRO A 198 -0.17 -22.28 -4.61
N PHE A 199 -0.64 -22.45 -3.38
CA PHE A 199 0.14 -23.09 -2.31
C PHE A 199 0.41 -24.58 -2.60
N ASN A 200 1.49 -25.10 -2.03
CA ASN A 200 1.92 -26.50 -2.04
C ASN A 200 2.19 -27.13 -3.42
N ILE A 201 2.31 -26.33 -4.48
CA ILE A 201 2.75 -26.87 -5.76
C ILE A 201 4.28 -26.95 -5.82
N LYS A 202 4.77 -28.09 -6.31
CA LYS A 202 6.20 -28.27 -6.64
C LYS A 202 6.44 -27.68 -8.02
N MET A 203 7.22 -26.60 -8.08
CA MET A 203 7.65 -26.02 -9.34
C MET A 203 9.11 -26.34 -9.59
N PRO A 204 9.46 -26.82 -10.81
CA PRO A 204 10.85 -26.93 -11.19
C PRO A 204 11.45 -25.53 -11.34
N SER A 205 12.43 -25.17 -10.53
CA SER A 205 13.31 -24.03 -10.80
C SER A 205 14.39 -24.49 -11.75
N GLN A 206 14.65 -23.74 -12.81
CA GLN A 206 15.72 -24.07 -13.74
C GLN A 206 17.02 -23.42 -13.24
N LEU A 207 18.00 -24.24 -12.87
CA LEU A 207 19.29 -23.79 -12.35
C LEU A 207 20.32 -23.54 -13.46
N SER A 208 20.17 -24.20 -14.62
CA SER A 208 21.03 -23.99 -15.79
C SER A 208 20.25 -24.08 -17.12
N GLY A 209 20.61 -23.21 -18.07
CA GLY A 209 20.07 -23.17 -19.43
C GLY A 209 20.68 -24.23 -20.36
N SER A 210 19.92 -24.70 -21.34
CA SER A 210 20.47 -25.48 -22.46
C SER A 210 21.15 -24.50 -23.42
N SER A 211 22.40 -24.80 -23.80
CA SER A 211 23.12 -24.04 -24.82
C SER A 211 23.11 -24.78 -26.16
N ALA A 212 22.92 -24.04 -27.24
CA ALA A 212 23.14 -24.52 -28.59
C ALA A 212 24.52 -24.05 -29.07
N GLN A 213 25.21 -24.88 -29.85
CA GLN A 213 26.52 -24.58 -30.44
C GLN A 213 26.47 -24.90 -31.92
N TRP A 214 27.19 -24.14 -32.74
CA TRP A 214 27.44 -24.51 -34.13
C TRP A 214 28.33 -25.76 -34.15
N VAL A 215 27.93 -26.77 -34.92
CA VAL A 215 28.66 -28.02 -35.06
C VAL A 215 29.19 -28.12 -36.47
N GLY A 216 30.50 -28.33 -36.63
CA GLY A 216 31.12 -28.58 -37.92
C GLY A 216 30.66 -29.91 -38.53
N GLU A 217 30.71 -30.02 -39.84
CA GLU A 217 30.32 -31.23 -40.57
C GLU A 217 31.10 -32.46 -40.07
N GLY A 218 30.38 -33.55 -39.76
CA GLY A 218 30.97 -34.81 -39.29
C GLY A 218 31.36 -34.86 -37.80
N LYS A 219 31.11 -33.80 -37.01
CA LYS A 219 31.38 -33.82 -35.56
C LYS A 219 30.13 -34.22 -34.75
N PRO A 220 30.30 -34.97 -33.65
CA PRO A 220 29.20 -35.30 -32.75
C PRO A 220 28.63 -34.02 -32.13
N LYS A 221 27.30 -33.94 -32.04
CA LYS A 221 26.59 -32.80 -31.46
C LYS A 221 26.79 -32.79 -29.94
N PRO A 222 27.21 -31.66 -29.33
CA PRO A 222 27.32 -31.58 -27.88
C PRO A 222 25.93 -31.65 -27.25
N VAL A 223 25.81 -32.38 -26.13
CA VAL A 223 24.58 -32.48 -25.33
C VAL A 223 24.70 -31.52 -24.15
N SER A 224 23.79 -30.57 -24.04
CA SER A 224 23.70 -29.69 -22.87
C SER A 224 22.87 -30.36 -21.76
N ALA A 225 23.38 -30.42 -20.54
CA ALA A 225 22.63 -30.89 -19.39
C ALA A 225 21.77 -29.75 -18.79
N LEU A 226 20.46 -29.98 -18.68
CA LEU A 226 19.55 -29.12 -17.91
C LEU A 226 19.55 -29.57 -16.46
N SER A 227 19.78 -28.62 -15.54
CA SER A 227 19.65 -28.86 -14.09
C SER A 227 18.37 -28.19 -13.58
N PHE A 228 17.57 -28.96 -12.85
CA PHE A 228 16.32 -28.50 -12.23
C PHE A 228 16.43 -28.59 -10.70
N GLY A 229 16.14 -27.50 -10.00
CA GLY A 229 15.79 -27.52 -8.58
C GLY A 229 14.28 -27.68 -8.42
N THR A 230 13.82 -28.02 -7.22
CA THR A 230 12.39 -27.98 -6.88
C THR A 230 12.16 -26.88 -5.86
N VAL A 231 11.25 -25.96 -6.18
CA VAL A 231 10.76 -24.92 -5.28
C VAL A 231 9.34 -25.28 -4.88
N THR A 232 9.06 -25.27 -3.58
CA THR A 232 7.71 -25.51 -3.03
C THR A 232 7.37 -24.36 -2.11
N LEU A 233 6.30 -23.63 -2.39
CA LEU A 233 5.76 -22.64 -1.47
C LEU A 233 4.75 -23.31 -0.55
N GLY A 234 5.13 -23.50 0.72
CA GLY A 234 4.24 -24.01 1.76
C GLY A 234 3.22 -22.97 2.22
N PHE A 235 2.30 -23.37 3.08
CA PHE A 235 1.48 -22.40 3.81
C PHE A 235 2.34 -21.69 4.85
N SER A 236 2.45 -20.38 4.72
CA SER A 236 3.00 -19.50 5.76
C SER A 236 1.89 -18.58 6.23
N LYS A 237 1.77 -18.45 7.55
CA LYS A 237 0.67 -17.73 8.20
C LYS A 237 1.20 -16.45 8.83
N ALA A 238 0.75 -15.31 8.33
CA ALA A 238 0.88 -14.04 9.01
C ALA A 238 -0.34 -13.87 9.90
N ALA A 239 -0.12 -13.77 11.22
CA ALA A 239 -1.20 -13.58 12.18
C ALA A 239 -0.82 -12.46 13.16
N GLY A 240 -1.78 -11.61 13.49
CA GLY A 240 -1.64 -10.56 14.48
C GLY A 240 -2.85 -10.56 15.42
N ILE A 241 -2.61 -10.30 16.71
CA ILE A 241 -3.66 -10.14 17.70
C ILE A 241 -3.54 -8.73 18.27
N VAL A 242 -4.61 -7.94 18.11
CA VAL A 242 -4.72 -6.60 18.71
C VAL A 242 -5.65 -6.70 19.90
N VAL A 243 -5.19 -6.24 21.06
CA VAL A 243 -5.98 -6.22 22.30
C VAL A 243 -6.42 -4.79 22.58
N MET A 244 -7.72 -4.59 22.81
CA MET A 244 -8.33 -3.30 23.16
C MET A 244 -9.21 -3.44 24.41
N THR A 245 -9.41 -2.36 25.16
CA THR A 245 -10.34 -2.38 26.30
C THR A 245 -11.80 -2.32 25.84
N ASP A 246 -12.70 -2.97 26.58
CA ASP A 246 -14.14 -3.00 26.29
C ASP A 246 -14.76 -1.60 26.33
N GLU A 247 -14.23 -0.73 27.21
CA GLU A 247 -14.60 0.68 27.31
C GLU A 247 -14.23 1.45 26.05
N LEU A 248 -13.03 1.25 25.50
CA LEU A 248 -12.63 1.87 24.25
C LEU A 248 -13.55 1.43 23.11
N VAL A 249 -13.81 0.13 22.97
CA VAL A 249 -14.66 -0.40 21.90
C VAL A 249 -16.12 0.09 22.04
N ARG A 250 -16.63 0.26 23.26
CA ARG A 250 -18.01 0.70 23.54
C ARG A 250 -18.21 2.22 23.43
N PHE A 251 -17.24 3.02 23.87
CA PHE A 251 -17.31 4.49 23.86
C PHE A 251 -16.58 5.14 22.66
N SER A 252 -15.97 4.34 21.77
CA SER A 252 -15.35 4.84 20.55
C SER A 252 -16.35 5.62 19.69
N ASN A 253 -16.04 6.90 19.49
CA ASN A 253 -16.67 7.73 18.47
C ASN A 253 -16.22 7.29 17.07
N PRO A 254 -17.02 7.52 16.00
CA PRO A 254 -16.65 7.17 14.62
C PRO A 254 -15.29 7.71 14.16
N SER A 255 -14.80 8.79 14.79
CA SER A 255 -13.47 9.36 14.53
C SER A 255 -12.32 8.50 15.07
N ALA A 256 -12.52 7.81 16.19
CA ALA A 256 -11.51 6.93 16.80
C ALA A 256 -11.35 5.62 16.00
N GLU A 257 -12.44 5.14 15.41
CA GLU A 257 -12.45 3.99 14.50
C GLU A 257 -11.50 4.17 13.31
N ALA A 258 -11.50 5.35 12.68
CA ALA A 258 -10.62 5.63 11.54
C ALA A 258 -9.12 5.68 11.93
N ILE A 259 -8.81 6.10 13.16
CA ILE A 259 -7.45 6.14 13.69
C ILE A 259 -6.94 4.71 13.92
N VAL A 260 -7.74 3.88 14.61
CA VAL A 260 -7.39 2.47 14.86
C VAL A 260 -7.27 1.69 13.56
N GLN A 261 -8.14 1.96 12.57
CA GLN A 261 -8.03 1.37 11.25
C GLN A 261 -6.69 1.72 10.58
N ARG A 262 -6.33 3.01 10.56
CA ARG A 262 -5.09 3.47 9.91
C ARG A 262 -3.86 2.88 10.59
N ASP A 263 -3.86 2.86 11.91
CA ASP A 263 -2.78 2.27 12.71
C ASP A 263 -2.63 0.77 12.40
N MET A 264 -3.73 0.02 12.42
CA MET A 264 -3.72 -1.41 12.08
C MET A 264 -3.23 -1.67 10.63
N ILE A 265 -3.63 -0.83 9.66
CA ILE A 265 -3.13 -0.95 8.28
C ILE A 265 -1.62 -0.68 8.24
N ALA A 266 -1.15 0.38 8.90
CA ALA A 266 0.26 0.75 8.93
C ALA A 266 1.11 -0.34 9.60
N THR A 267 0.68 -0.89 10.74
CA THR A 267 1.42 -1.95 11.44
C THR A 267 1.48 -3.24 10.61
N ILE A 268 0.37 -3.66 9.97
CA ILE A 268 0.37 -4.86 9.13
C ILE A 268 1.24 -4.63 7.88
N ALA A 269 1.16 -3.45 7.27
CA ALA A 269 1.99 -3.10 6.13
C ALA A 269 3.48 -3.10 6.50
N GLN A 270 3.84 -2.49 7.64
CA GLN A 270 5.19 -2.50 8.19
C GLN A 270 5.71 -3.91 8.43
N PHE A 271 4.92 -4.76 9.10
CA PHE A 271 5.31 -6.15 9.35
C PHE A 271 5.58 -6.91 8.04
N LEU A 272 4.66 -6.82 7.06
CA LEU A 272 4.82 -7.50 5.78
C LEU A 272 6.02 -6.98 4.98
N ASP A 273 6.24 -5.66 4.97
CA ASP A 273 7.35 -5.04 4.25
C ASP A 273 8.71 -5.42 4.85
N VAL A 274 8.85 -5.36 6.18
CA VAL A 274 10.09 -5.75 6.87
C VAL A 274 10.40 -7.23 6.59
N GLN A 275 9.41 -8.12 6.74
CA GLN A 275 9.59 -9.55 6.44
C GLN A 275 9.91 -9.80 4.96
N PHE A 276 9.46 -8.94 4.05
CA PHE A 276 9.72 -9.06 2.62
C PHE A 276 11.13 -8.58 2.23
N ILE A 277 11.64 -7.51 2.84
CA ILE A 277 12.84 -6.80 2.37
C ILE A 277 14.08 -6.97 3.26
N ASP A 278 13.96 -7.34 4.53
CA ASP A 278 15.11 -7.41 5.45
C ASP A 278 15.99 -8.64 5.14
N PRO A 279 17.27 -8.47 4.76
CA PRO A 279 18.16 -9.58 4.39
C PRO A 279 18.46 -10.53 5.55
N THR A 280 18.24 -10.14 6.81
CA THR A 280 18.46 -10.98 7.98
C THR A 280 17.38 -12.06 8.16
N VAL A 281 16.20 -11.87 7.55
CA VAL A 281 15.08 -12.80 7.64
C VAL A 281 15.34 -14.04 6.78
N ALA A 282 15.83 -15.10 7.43
CA ALA A 282 16.02 -16.40 6.83
C ALA A 282 14.72 -17.23 6.84
N ALA A 283 14.58 -18.16 5.89
CA ALA A 283 13.40 -19.03 5.86
C ALA A 283 13.39 -19.99 7.06
N VAL A 284 12.25 -20.06 7.75
CA VAL A 284 11.99 -21.09 8.76
C VAL A 284 10.90 -22.00 8.24
N ALA A 285 11.25 -23.27 8.00
CA ALA A 285 10.35 -24.24 7.40
C ALA A 285 9.04 -24.37 8.20
N GLY A 286 7.91 -24.11 7.53
CA GLY A 286 6.58 -24.19 8.15
C GLY A 286 6.17 -22.97 8.98
N VAL A 287 7.01 -21.94 9.09
CA VAL A 287 6.69 -20.72 9.85
C VAL A 287 6.59 -19.52 8.90
N HIS A 288 7.71 -19.07 8.33
CA HIS A 288 7.74 -17.90 7.45
C HIS A 288 8.74 -18.08 6.30
N PRO A 289 8.49 -17.44 5.13
CA PRO A 289 9.47 -17.40 4.05
C PRO A 289 10.72 -16.61 4.43
N ALA A 290 11.78 -16.78 3.63
CA ALA A 290 12.90 -15.84 3.63
C ALA A 290 12.48 -14.55 2.94
N SER A 291 13.11 -13.43 3.31
CA SER A 291 12.98 -12.20 2.53
C SER A 291 13.52 -12.37 1.11
N ILE A 292 13.12 -11.47 0.21
CA ILE A 292 13.62 -11.50 -1.17
C ILE A 292 15.09 -11.05 -1.28
N THR A 293 15.64 -10.41 -0.25
CA THR A 293 17.03 -9.97 -0.19
C THR A 293 17.95 -10.96 0.54
N ASN A 294 17.40 -11.88 1.35
CA ASN A 294 18.18 -12.90 2.05
C ASN A 294 18.93 -13.81 1.07
N GLY A 295 20.27 -13.77 1.11
CA GLY A 295 21.15 -14.51 0.20
C GLY A 295 21.16 -13.99 -1.24
N ALA A 296 20.57 -12.82 -1.50
CA ALA A 296 20.64 -12.17 -2.80
C ALA A 296 22.06 -11.63 -3.07
N PRO A 297 22.51 -11.64 -4.34
CA PRO A 297 23.73 -10.96 -4.73
C PRO A 297 23.72 -9.50 -4.30
N ASN A 298 24.81 -9.06 -3.66
CA ASN A 298 24.97 -7.68 -3.24
C ASN A 298 26.32 -7.11 -3.63
N ILE A 299 26.35 -5.78 -3.74
CA ILE A 299 27.57 -4.99 -3.92
C ILE A 299 27.61 -3.93 -2.81
N PRO A 300 28.78 -3.66 -2.21
CA PRO A 300 28.93 -2.50 -1.34
C PRO A 300 28.91 -1.22 -2.19
N ALA A 301 28.31 -0.15 -1.66
CA ALA A 301 28.35 1.15 -2.32
C ALA A 301 29.80 1.65 -2.45
N SER A 302 30.17 2.11 -3.64
CA SER A 302 31.53 2.61 -3.93
C SER A 302 31.80 3.97 -3.27
N GLY A 303 30.76 4.76 -3.04
CA GLY A 303 30.84 6.08 -2.42
C GLY A 303 29.53 6.88 -2.52
N PRO A 304 29.49 8.11 -2.00
CA PRO A 304 28.27 8.93 -1.93
C PRO A 304 27.99 9.79 -3.17
N THR A 305 28.90 9.81 -4.16
CA THR A 305 28.80 10.75 -5.29
C THR A 305 27.89 10.23 -6.41
N ALA A 306 27.50 11.13 -7.33
CA ALA A 306 26.72 10.75 -8.51
C ALA A 306 27.48 9.77 -9.43
N ASP A 307 28.81 9.88 -9.48
CA ASP A 307 29.66 8.99 -10.28
C ASP A 307 29.72 7.58 -9.68
N ASP A 308 29.84 7.50 -8.36
CA ASP A 308 29.79 6.22 -7.63
C ASP A 308 28.45 5.52 -7.84
N LEU A 309 27.34 6.27 -7.76
CA LEU A 309 26.00 5.75 -8.01
C LEU A 309 25.86 5.16 -9.42
N ARG A 310 26.38 5.85 -10.44
CA ARG A 310 26.35 5.34 -11.83
C ARG A 310 27.18 4.07 -11.98
N GLN A 311 28.34 3.99 -11.33
CA GLN A 311 29.19 2.81 -11.35
C GLN A 311 28.54 1.61 -10.64
N ASP A 312 27.96 1.83 -9.46
CA ASP A 312 27.31 0.77 -8.69
C ASP A 312 26.09 0.22 -9.43
N ILE A 313 25.26 1.10 -9.99
CA ILE A 313 24.10 0.70 -10.82
C ILE A 313 24.55 -0.02 -12.09
N GLY A 314 25.61 0.45 -12.75
CA GLY A 314 26.18 -0.22 -13.91
C GLY A 314 26.64 -1.65 -13.57
N THR A 315 27.26 -1.82 -12.41
CA THR A 315 27.67 -3.13 -11.89
C THR A 315 26.47 -4.02 -11.60
N LEU A 316 25.44 -3.46 -10.96
CA LEU A 316 24.21 -4.18 -10.66
C LEU A 316 23.50 -4.64 -11.94
N PHE A 317 23.35 -3.78 -12.95
CA PHE A 317 22.82 -4.19 -14.26
C PHE A 317 23.70 -5.23 -14.96
N ALA A 318 25.02 -5.13 -14.85
CA ALA A 318 25.93 -6.13 -15.40
C ALA A 318 25.70 -7.51 -14.78
N MET A 319 25.37 -7.60 -13.49
CA MET A 319 25.03 -8.89 -12.85
C MET A 319 23.79 -9.53 -13.46
N PHE A 320 22.74 -8.75 -13.74
CA PHE A 320 21.52 -9.25 -14.40
C PHE A 320 21.78 -9.71 -15.85
N VAL A 321 22.61 -8.96 -16.59
CA VAL A 321 23.00 -9.32 -17.96
C VAL A 321 23.88 -10.57 -17.98
N GLN A 322 24.84 -10.71 -17.07
CA GLN A 322 25.67 -11.92 -16.93
C GLN A 322 24.82 -13.16 -16.61
N ALA A 323 23.76 -12.98 -15.82
CA ALA A 323 22.78 -14.02 -15.51
C ALA A 323 21.77 -14.29 -16.65
N ASN A 324 21.91 -13.62 -17.81
CA ASN A 324 21.04 -13.72 -18.98
C ASN A 324 19.56 -13.47 -18.66
N MET A 325 19.30 -12.42 -17.88
CA MET A 325 17.94 -12.00 -17.51
C MET A 325 17.60 -10.65 -18.15
N SER A 326 16.35 -10.50 -18.57
CA SER A 326 15.84 -9.21 -19.02
C SER A 326 15.48 -8.36 -17.81
N ILE A 327 16.02 -7.13 -17.76
CA ILE A 327 15.73 -6.13 -16.72
C ILE A 327 14.37 -5.45 -16.99
N ARG A 328 13.69 -5.81 -18.09
CA ARG A 328 12.38 -5.26 -18.44
C ARG A 328 11.36 -5.58 -17.34
N GLY A 329 10.68 -4.56 -16.86
CA GLY A 329 9.69 -4.68 -15.78
C GLY A 329 10.29 -4.84 -14.39
N ALA A 330 11.58 -4.56 -14.22
CA ALA A 330 12.20 -4.45 -12.90
C ALA A 330 11.75 -3.17 -12.17
N TYR A 331 11.79 -3.21 -10.85
CA TYR A 331 11.47 -2.08 -9.97
C TYR A 331 12.66 -1.80 -9.06
N TRP A 332 12.85 -0.52 -8.73
CA TRP A 332 13.73 -0.11 -7.65
C TRP A 332 12.95 -0.06 -6.35
N ILE A 333 13.55 -0.51 -5.24
CA ILE A 333 13.01 -0.33 -3.89
C ILE A 333 14.06 0.41 -3.06
N MET A 334 13.67 1.51 -2.42
CA MET A 334 14.55 2.31 -1.56
C MET A 334 13.75 3.09 -0.51
N ASP A 335 14.44 3.65 0.47
CA ASP A 335 13.86 4.54 1.49
C ASP A 335 13.54 5.94 0.90
N PRO A 336 12.50 6.66 1.38
CA PRO A 336 12.15 7.99 0.88
C PRO A 336 13.26 9.03 0.99
N VAL A 337 14.08 8.96 2.04
CA VAL A 337 15.21 9.88 2.24
C VAL A 337 16.30 9.61 1.22
N MET A 338 16.55 8.34 0.89
CA MET A 338 17.46 7.95 -0.18
C MET A 338 16.97 8.43 -1.55
N ALA A 339 15.67 8.27 -1.84
CA ALA A 339 15.08 8.74 -3.09
C ALA A 339 15.22 10.27 -3.25
N LEU A 340 15.01 11.01 -2.16
CA LEU A 340 15.21 12.46 -2.13
C LEU A 340 16.68 12.84 -2.33
N SER A 341 17.61 12.18 -1.63
CA SER A 341 19.04 12.49 -1.71
C SER A 341 19.60 12.22 -3.10
N ILE A 342 19.15 11.15 -3.77
CA ILE A 342 19.47 10.87 -5.18
C ILE A 342 18.89 11.95 -6.10
N GLY A 343 17.65 12.39 -5.87
CA GLY A 343 17.02 13.45 -6.67
C GLY A 343 17.70 14.82 -6.53
N MET A 344 18.35 15.09 -5.39
CA MET A 344 19.11 16.31 -5.12
C MET A 344 20.52 16.30 -5.69
N LEU A 345 21.02 15.16 -6.19
CA LEU A 345 22.33 15.10 -6.84
C LEU A 345 22.34 15.99 -8.07
N SER A 346 23.36 16.84 -8.16
CA SER A 346 23.60 17.71 -9.31
C SER A 346 24.91 17.37 -9.99
N ASN A 347 24.96 17.61 -11.30
CA ASN A 347 26.19 17.52 -12.06
C ASN A 347 27.07 18.75 -11.86
N ALA A 348 28.29 18.71 -12.42
CA ALA A 348 29.23 19.83 -12.35
C ALA A 348 28.71 21.14 -12.98
N LEU A 349 27.63 21.09 -13.78
CA LEU A 349 26.96 22.23 -14.39
C LEU A 349 25.77 22.75 -13.55
N GLY A 350 25.51 22.18 -12.37
CA GLY A 350 24.43 22.57 -11.47
C GLY A 350 23.03 22.10 -11.88
N GLN A 351 22.94 21.20 -12.87
CA GLN A 351 21.67 20.58 -13.27
C GLN A 351 21.42 19.33 -12.43
N ALA A 352 20.16 19.02 -12.13
CA ALA A 352 19.79 17.78 -11.47
C ALA A 352 20.20 16.57 -12.34
N GLU A 353 20.98 15.66 -11.76
CA GLU A 353 21.47 14.46 -12.45
C GLU A 353 20.32 13.46 -12.67
N PHE A 354 19.40 13.37 -11.70
CA PHE A 354 18.27 12.45 -11.72
C PHE A 354 16.93 13.18 -11.50
N PRO A 355 16.41 13.93 -12.50
CA PRO A 355 15.18 14.70 -12.34
C PRO A 355 13.90 13.84 -12.25
N GLY A 356 14.00 12.54 -12.58
CA GLY A 356 12.86 11.62 -12.60
C GLY A 356 12.48 11.02 -11.25
N ILE A 357 13.27 11.25 -10.19
CA ILE A 357 13.06 10.68 -8.86
C ILE A 357 12.85 11.79 -7.82
N ASN A 358 11.91 11.57 -6.90
CA ASN A 358 11.66 12.42 -5.75
C ASN A 358 11.30 11.55 -4.52
N MET A 359 10.95 12.19 -3.40
CA MET A 359 10.60 11.49 -2.14
C MET A 359 9.42 10.52 -2.27
N ASN A 360 8.50 10.74 -3.21
CA ASN A 360 7.37 9.85 -3.48
C ASN A 360 7.71 8.76 -4.52
N GLY A 361 8.98 8.62 -4.89
CA GLY A 361 9.45 7.73 -5.95
C GLY A 361 9.50 8.41 -7.31
N GLY A 362 9.16 7.68 -8.37
CA GLY A 362 9.20 8.15 -9.75
C GLY A 362 9.87 7.15 -10.67
N VAL A 363 10.66 7.65 -11.63
CA VAL A 363 11.41 6.84 -12.59
C VAL A 363 12.90 7.09 -12.41
N PHE A 364 13.64 6.02 -12.13
CA PHE A 364 15.08 6.04 -11.95
C PHE A 364 15.74 5.08 -12.96
N PHE A 365 16.64 5.61 -13.79
CA PHE A 365 17.25 4.87 -14.92
C PHE A 365 16.22 4.17 -15.83
N GLY A 366 15.06 4.79 -16.05
CA GLY A 366 14.00 4.24 -16.90
C GLY A 366 13.16 3.13 -16.26
N LEU A 367 13.37 2.84 -14.97
CA LEU A 367 12.60 1.87 -14.19
C LEU A 367 11.80 2.57 -13.08
N PRO A 368 10.61 2.08 -12.73
CA PRO A 368 9.81 2.62 -11.63
C PRO A 368 10.49 2.43 -10.27
N VAL A 369 10.33 3.42 -9.39
CA VAL A 369 10.80 3.40 -8.00
C VAL A 369 9.63 3.24 -7.04
N VAL A 370 9.74 2.24 -6.17
CA VAL A 370 8.89 1.96 -5.02
C VAL A 370 9.61 2.47 -3.79
N VAL A 371 8.92 3.29 -3.02
CA VAL A 371 9.49 3.94 -1.84
C VAL A 371 8.73 3.46 -0.61
N SER A 372 9.46 3.03 0.43
CA SER A 372 8.88 2.62 1.71
C SER A 372 9.83 2.94 2.85
N SER A 373 9.30 3.48 3.94
CA SER A 373 10.04 3.75 5.19
C SER A 373 10.41 2.47 5.95
N ASN A 374 9.87 1.33 5.52
CA ASN A 374 10.17 0.02 6.11
C ASN A 374 11.44 -0.61 5.52
N VAL A 375 12.00 0.00 4.46
CA VAL A 375 13.31 -0.39 3.93
C VAL A 375 14.36 0.01 4.95
N PRO A 376 15.26 -0.91 5.37
CA PRO A 376 16.27 -0.57 6.36
C PRO A 376 17.10 0.65 5.92
N HIS A 377 17.23 1.58 6.86
CA HIS A 377 17.82 2.90 6.67
C HIS A 377 18.73 3.24 7.85
N HIS A 378 19.64 4.18 7.66
CA HIS A 378 20.64 4.53 8.66
C HIS A 378 20.12 5.54 9.68
N THR A 379 20.26 5.23 10.98
CA THR A 379 19.62 5.97 12.07
C THR A 379 20.57 6.81 12.95
N SER A 380 21.90 6.82 12.76
CA SER A 380 22.79 7.72 13.54
C SER A 380 24.20 7.97 12.97
N THR A 381 24.72 9.20 13.05
CA THR A 381 26.15 9.48 12.78
C THR A 381 27.05 8.88 13.85
N GLY A 382 27.83 7.86 13.48
CA GLY A 382 28.89 7.30 14.33
C GLY A 382 28.83 5.79 14.49
N GLU A 383 27.74 5.15 14.08
CA GLU A 383 27.69 3.69 14.05
C GLU A 383 28.42 3.21 12.79
N SER A 384 29.47 2.43 13.01
CA SER A 384 30.31 1.81 11.98
C SER A 384 29.59 0.67 11.25
N ASP A 385 28.27 0.74 11.09
CA ASP A 385 27.52 -0.25 10.33
C ASP A 385 27.01 0.33 9.00
N PRO A 386 27.86 0.37 7.97
CA PRO A 386 27.45 0.68 6.61
C PRO A 386 26.48 -0.37 6.03
N ALA A 387 26.06 -1.43 6.75
CA ALA A 387 25.27 -2.50 6.14
C ALA A 387 23.75 -2.29 6.08
N THR A 388 23.19 -1.28 6.77
CA THR A 388 21.72 -1.20 6.92
C THR A 388 21.02 -0.53 5.74
N THR A 389 21.56 0.55 5.18
CA THR A 389 20.87 1.24 4.08
C THR A 389 21.04 0.49 2.77
N MET A 390 19.92 0.21 2.11
CA MET A 390 19.91 -0.58 0.88
C MET A 390 19.16 0.07 -0.27
N LEU A 391 19.67 -0.18 -1.47
CA LEU A 391 18.99 0.09 -2.73
C LEU A 391 18.81 -1.24 -3.46
N VAL A 392 17.56 -1.66 -3.65
CA VAL A 392 17.24 -3.00 -4.16
C VAL A 392 16.70 -2.90 -5.57
N LEU A 393 17.23 -3.71 -6.49
CA LEU A 393 16.62 -3.97 -7.80
C LEU A 393 15.90 -5.32 -7.75
N VAL A 394 14.61 -5.31 -8.06
CA VAL A 394 13.76 -6.49 -8.04
C VAL A 394 13.17 -6.77 -9.42
N LEU A 395 13.22 -8.04 -9.86
CA LEU A 395 12.51 -8.50 -11.05
C LEU A 395 11.28 -9.33 -10.64
N PRO A 396 10.07 -8.72 -10.59
CA PRO A 396 8.88 -9.38 -10.06
C PRO A 396 8.44 -10.62 -10.87
N SER A 397 8.71 -10.66 -12.17
CA SER A 397 8.38 -11.83 -13.02
C SER A 397 9.11 -13.11 -12.62
N GLU A 398 10.23 -12.99 -11.91
CA GLU A 398 11.02 -14.11 -11.39
C GLU A 398 10.81 -14.33 -9.88
N ILE A 399 9.80 -13.68 -9.29
CA ILE A 399 9.35 -13.90 -7.92
C ILE A 399 8.00 -14.62 -7.95
N LEU A 400 7.96 -15.74 -7.23
CA LEU A 400 6.76 -16.55 -7.03
C LEU A 400 6.03 -16.00 -5.82
N LEU A 401 4.74 -15.69 -5.97
CA LEU A 401 3.88 -15.21 -4.89
C LEU A 401 2.68 -16.15 -4.75
N ALA A 402 2.56 -16.79 -3.59
CA ALA A 402 1.39 -17.55 -3.19
C ALA A 402 0.61 -16.74 -2.16
N ASP A 403 -0.65 -16.45 -2.46
CA ASP A 403 -1.49 -15.58 -1.64
C ASP A 403 -2.93 -16.05 -1.79
N ASP A 404 -3.57 -16.36 -0.67
CA ASP A 404 -4.95 -16.83 -0.62
C ASP A 404 -5.95 -15.69 -0.83
N GLY A 405 -5.48 -14.43 -0.76
CA GLY A 405 -6.30 -13.25 -0.99
C GLY A 405 -7.39 -12.99 0.06
N GLY A 406 -7.58 -13.90 1.02
CA GLY A 406 -8.48 -13.78 2.15
C GLY A 406 -7.74 -13.34 3.42
N VAL A 407 -8.36 -12.44 4.17
CA VAL A 407 -8.03 -12.17 5.58
C VAL A 407 -9.17 -12.72 6.42
N THR A 408 -8.88 -13.54 7.42
CA THR A 408 -9.88 -14.02 8.38
C THR A 408 -9.76 -13.22 9.67
N LEU A 409 -10.89 -12.66 10.12
CA LEU A 409 -11.00 -11.94 11.38
C LEU A 409 -11.78 -12.77 12.40
N ASP A 410 -11.29 -12.82 13.63
CA ASP A 410 -11.95 -13.46 14.76
C ASP A 410 -11.79 -12.58 16.01
N ALA A 411 -12.82 -12.47 16.84
CA ALA A 411 -12.80 -11.62 18.03
C ALA A 411 -13.25 -12.40 19.26
N SER A 412 -12.51 -12.27 20.37
CA SER A 412 -12.84 -12.96 21.62
C SER A 412 -12.54 -12.13 22.86
N ARG A 413 -13.41 -12.26 23.87
CA ARG A 413 -13.22 -11.74 25.23
C ARG A 413 -12.78 -12.82 26.21
N GLU A 414 -12.92 -14.09 25.84
CA GLU A 414 -12.69 -15.25 26.71
C GLU A 414 -11.38 -15.95 26.35
N ALA A 415 -10.33 -15.17 26.14
CA ALA A 415 -8.98 -15.68 25.90
C ALA A 415 -8.02 -15.30 27.03
N SER A 416 -7.02 -16.14 27.23
CA SER A 416 -5.83 -15.83 28.00
C SER A 416 -4.69 -15.61 27.01
N LEU A 417 -4.07 -14.44 27.03
CA LEU A 417 -3.02 -14.05 26.09
C LEU A 417 -1.72 -13.79 26.83
N GLN A 418 -0.60 -14.15 26.21
CA GLN A 418 0.69 -13.59 26.55
C GLN A 418 0.76 -12.22 25.86
N LEU A 419 0.81 -11.13 26.63
CA LEU A 419 0.95 -9.77 26.11
C LEU A 419 2.43 -9.51 25.79
N ASP A 420 2.90 -10.16 24.73
CA ASP A 420 4.29 -10.16 24.29
C ASP A 420 4.30 -10.10 22.76
N ASP A 421 5.24 -9.35 22.19
CA ASP A 421 5.40 -9.19 20.75
C ASP A 421 6.09 -10.40 20.09
N ALA A 422 6.70 -11.28 20.89
CA ALA A 422 7.27 -12.56 20.48
C ALA A 422 6.88 -13.70 21.44
N PRO A 423 5.59 -14.10 21.49
CA PRO A 423 5.13 -15.10 22.43
C PRO A 423 5.79 -16.46 22.17
N THR A 424 6.16 -17.18 23.24
CA THR A 424 6.84 -18.47 23.14
C THR A 424 5.97 -19.59 23.71
N ALA A 425 6.13 -20.81 23.17
CA ALA A 425 5.46 -21.97 23.73
C ALA A 425 6.14 -22.37 25.06
N GLY A 426 5.48 -22.13 26.20
CA GLY A 426 6.04 -22.47 27.52
C GLY A 426 5.26 -21.88 28.69
N ALA A 427 5.81 -22.02 29.90
CA ALA A 427 5.28 -21.35 31.09
C ALA A 427 5.54 -19.85 30.99
N ALA A 428 4.51 -19.09 30.61
CA ALA A 428 4.54 -17.63 30.50
C ALA A 428 3.43 -17.01 31.34
N THR A 429 3.61 -15.74 31.72
CA THR A 429 2.58 -14.96 32.42
C THR A 429 1.42 -14.70 31.45
N LEU A 430 0.33 -15.44 31.64
CA LEU A 430 -0.89 -15.26 30.87
C LEU A 430 -1.76 -14.18 31.50
N VAL A 431 -2.23 -13.24 30.68
CA VAL A 431 -3.18 -12.21 31.06
C VAL A 431 -4.57 -12.64 30.60
N SER A 432 -5.49 -12.78 31.55
CA SER A 432 -6.90 -13.04 31.24
C SER A 432 -7.55 -11.78 30.66
N LEU A 433 -8.06 -11.87 29.44
CA LEU A 433 -8.81 -10.76 28.83
C LEU A 433 -10.12 -10.49 29.56
N TRP A 434 -10.75 -11.56 30.07
CA TRP A 434 -12.01 -11.45 30.80
C TRP A 434 -11.85 -10.71 32.12
N GLN A 435 -10.82 -11.03 32.92
CA GLN A 435 -10.58 -10.37 34.21
C GLN A 435 -10.20 -8.88 34.05
N ASN A 436 -9.54 -8.53 32.95
CA ASN A 436 -9.06 -7.17 32.70
C ASN A 436 -9.99 -6.33 31.80
N ASN A 437 -11.20 -6.81 31.51
CA ASN A 437 -12.16 -6.13 30.62
C ASN A 437 -11.57 -5.76 29.25
N MET A 438 -10.85 -6.69 28.65
CA MET A 438 -10.24 -6.53 27.32
C MET A 438 -10.92 -7.44 26.29
N VAL A 439 -10.85 -7.04 25.02
CA VAL A 439 -11.30 -7.77 23.84
C VAL A 439 -10.12 -7.88 22.87
N ALA A 440 -9.90 -9.07 22.32
CA ALA A 440 -8.88 -9.31 21.32
C ALA A 440 -9.50 -9.48 19.92
N LEU A 441 -8.88 -8.89 18.91
CA LEU A 441 -9.14 -9.11 17.50
C LEU A 441 -7.94 -9.85 16.90
N ARG A 442 -8.16 -11.06 16.40
CA ARG A 442 -7.19 -11.84 15.64
C ARG A 442 -7.44 -11.64 14.15
N ALA A 443 -6.40 -11.26 13.42
CA ALA A 443 -6.38 -11.26 11.96
C ALA A 443 -5.36 -12.30 11.46
N GLU A 444 -5.76 -13.15 10.52
CA GLU A 444 -4.86 -14.13 9.88
C GLU A 444 -4.92 -14.01 8.35
N ARG A 445 -3.76 -14.14 7.71
CA ARG A 445 -3.61 -14.21 6.25
C ARG A 445 -2.56 -15.25 5.89
N PHE A 446 -2.87 -16.07 4.90
CA PHE A 446 -1.90 -17.00 4.32
C PHE A 446 -1.21 -16.36 3.12
N ILE A 447 0.12 -16.19 3.23
CA ILE A 447 0.95 -15.60 2.19
C ILE A 447 2.35 -16.23 2.23
N ASN A 448 2.92 -16.51 1.06
CA ASN A 448 4.28 -17.01 0.91
C ASN A 448 4.89 -16.47 -0.38
N TRP A 449 6.18 -16.18 -0.37
CA TRP A 449 6.92 -15.74 -1.55
C TRP A 449 8.27 -16.43 -1.62
N GLN A 450 8.76 -16.62 -2.85
CA GLN A 450 10.09 -17.16 -3.08
C GLN A 450 10.66 -16.71 -4.42
N ARG A 451 11.94 -16.40 -4.44
CA ARG A 451 12.68 -16.11 -5.67
C ARG A 451 12.86 -17.40 -6.48
N ARG A 452 12.50 -17.38 -7.76
CA ARG A 452 12.73 -18.52 -8.67
C ARG A 452 14.21 -18.70 -9.00
N ARG A 453 14.95 -17.60 -9.10
CA ARG A 453 16.40 -17.55 -9.32
C ARG A 453 17.02 -16.62 -8.28
N ASN A 454 18.18 -16.98 -7.74
CA ASN A 454 18.85 -16.13 -6.75
C ASN A 454 19.18 -14.73 -7.30
N GLN A 455 19.48 -14.65 -8.60
CA GLN A 455 19.82 -13.39 -9.27
C GLN A 455 18.60 -12.49 -9.53
N ALA A 456 17.36 -12.95 -9.29
CA ALA A 456 16.14 -12.18 -9.55
C ALA A 456 16.05 -10.88 -8.73
N VAL A 457 16.84 -10.80 -7.66
CA VAL A 457 16.99 -9.63 -6.81
C VAL A 457 18.48 -9.40 -6.64
N ALA A 458 18.92 -8.16 -6.74
CA ALA A 458 20.24 -7.75 -6.30
C ALA A 458 20.13 -6.40 -5.59
N TYR A 459 21.03 -6.12 -4.68
CA TYR A 459 20.96 -4.90 -3.88
C TYR A 459 22.33 -4.30 -3.60
N ILE A 460 22.34 -3.00 -3.35
CA ILE A 460 23.51 -2.26 -2.91
C ILE A 460 23.43 -2.15 -1.40
N THR A 461 24.51 -2.50 -0.69
CA THR A 461 24.64 -2.28 0.76
C THR A 461 25.39 -0.99 1.03
N GLY A 462 24.98 -0.27 2.07
CA GLY A 462 25.62 1.00 2.44
C GLY A 462 25.43 2.11 1.43
N ALA A 463 24.36 2.05 0.65
CA ALA A 463 23.96 3.11 -0.26
C ALA A 463 23.84 4.42 0.55
N ARG A 464 24.65 5.43 0.22
CA ARG A 464 24.66 6.77 0.86
C ARG A 464 24.83 7.86 -0.18
N TYR A 465 24.02 7.81 -1.22
CA TYR A 465 24.15 8.73 -2.35
C TYR A 465 23.55 10.10 -1.99
N GLY A 466 24.25 11.20 -2.30
CA GLY A 466 23.75 12.56 -2.07
C GLY A 466 24.08 13.19 -0.71
N GLY A 467 24.93 12.56 0.10
CA GLY A 467 25.39 13.09 1.39
C GLY A 467 24.51 12.70 2.59
N ASN A 468 25.10 12.73 3.79
CA ASN A 468 24.50 12.24 5.04
C ASN A 468 23.29 13.09 5.48
N PHE A 469 22.09 12.74 5.04
CA PHE A 469 20.89 13.08 5.79
C PHE A 469 20.87 12.20 7.04
N ILE A 470 21.23 12.81 8.18
CA ILE A 470 21.15 12.18 9.48
C ILE A 470 19.69 12.23 9.88
N ILE A 471 19.04 11.07 10.02
CA ILE A 471 17.77 11.01 10.73
C ILE A 471 18.13 11.08 12.21
N PRO A 472 17.86 12.19 12.92
CA PRO A 472 18.12 12.24 14.35
C PRO A 472 17.24 11.18 15.02
N LYS A 473 17.87 10.27 15.79
CA LYS A 473 17.16 9.36 16.68
C LYS A 473 16.20 10.20 17.55
N PRO A 474 14.93 9.80 17.73
CA PRO A 474 14.03 10.50 18.65
C PRO A 474 14.70 10.59 20.02
N PRO A 475 14.60 11.74 20.72
CA PRO A 475 15.22 11.90 22.03
C PRO A 475 14.70 10.79 22.94
N VAL A 476 15.62 9.99 23.48
CA VAL A 476 15.28 9.07 24.56
C VAL A 476 14.83 9.96 25.71
N THR A 477 13.55 9.92 26.05
CA THR A 477 13.07 10.55 27.27
C THR A 477 13.71 9.79 28.42
N ASP A 478 14.69 10.41 29.06
CA ASP A 478 15.33 9.89 30.28
C ASP A 478 14.24 9.69 31.35
N GLY A 479 13.83 8.44 31.49
CA GLY A 479 12.75 8.03 32.36
C GLY A 479 12.85 6.54 32.60
N GLU A 480 13.99 6.10 33.14
CA GLU A 480 14.13 4.98 34.09
C GLU A 480 15.62 4.73 34.37
N GLU A 481 16.17 5.44 35.36
CA GLU A 481 17.38 4.99 36.06
C GLU A 481 17.05 3.69 36.81
N GLY A 482 17.34 2.56 36.19
CA GLY A 482 17.33 1.23 36.80
C GLY A 482 18.73 0.64 36.79
N THR A 483 19.47 0.89 37.86
CA THR A 483 20.67 0.20 38.35
C THR A 483 21.16 -1.02 37.55
N ASN A 484 22.40 -0.95 37.03
CA ASN A 484 23.44 -1.97 37.21
C ASN A 484 24.77 -1.42 36.69
N GLY A 485 25.68 -1.13 37.63
CA GLY A 485 26.97 -0.49 37.32
C GLY A 485 28.03 -1.46 36.83
N GLU A 486 28.93 -0.93 35.99
CA GLU A 486 30.37 -1.17 36.04
C GLU A 486 31.09 0.06 35.40
N PRO A 487 32.16 0.61 36.02
CA PRO A 487 32.78 1.84 35.53
C PRO A 487 33.82 1.56 34.44
N VAL A 488 33.61 2.10 33.24
CA VAL A 488 34.61 2.14 32.17
C VAL A 488 35.71 3.12 32.57
N ARG A 489 36.94 2.60 32.67
CA ARG A 489 38.16 3.37 32.96
C ARG A 489 38.54 4.22 31.76
N ASP A 490 38.51 5.53 31.95
CA ASP A 490 38.95 6.54 31.00
C ASP A 490 40.49 6.60 30.95
N ALA A 491 41.09 6.34 29.79
CA ALA A 491 42.53 6.41 29.55
C ALA A 491 42.87 7.70 28.80
N GLY A 492 42.87 8.82 29.52
CA GLY A 492 43.34 10.11 29.01
C GLY A 492 44.87 10.18 28.96
N LEU A 493 45.43 10.25 27.74
CA LEU A 493 46.80 10.66 27.50
C LEU A 493 46.92 12.18 27.77
N VAL A 494 47.54 12.55 28.88
CA VAL A 494 47.97 13.93 29.16
C VAL A 494 49.49 13.99 29.01
N THR A 495 49.94 14.59 27.92
CA THR A 495 51.34 15.00 27.74
C THR A 495 51.51 16.37 28.40
N THR A 496 52.08 16.40 29.61
CA THR A 496 52.54 17.65 30.24
C THR A 496 54.06 17.67 30.27
N THR A 497 54.63 18.60 29.51
CA THR A 497 56.02 19.02 29.52
C THR A 497 56.33 19.74 30.83
N ARG A 498 57.41 19.37 31.53
CA ARG A 498 58.21 20.30 32.36
C ARG A 498 59.59 19.71 32.70
N SER A 499 60.57 20.62 32.60
CA SER A 499 62.03 20.55 32.82
C SER A 499 62.83 19.61 31.92
#